data_AF-A0AAV2EFS3-F1
#
_entry.id   AF-A0AAV2EFS3-F1
#
_cell.length_a   1.000
_cell.length_b   1.000
_cell.length_c   1.000
_cell.angle_alpha   90.00
_cell.angle_beta   90.00
_cell.angle_gamma   90.00
#
_symmetry.space_group_name_H-M   'P 1'
#
loop_
_entity.id
_entity.type
_entity.pdbx_description
1 polymer ?
#
loop_
_entity_poly.entity_id
_entity_poly.type
_entity_poly.pdbx_seq_one_letter_code
_entity_poly.pdbx_strand_id
1 'polypeptide(L)'
;MSSITSYFPTVLCNSPQFNRTVINQDLQYKILDQSFRQEPRALNSTDFNAMIRSGAAFATEFQPDDPVLDRIDSDVLGRSPGEIVPGGWCLGNPANGTCSVWGDANVLRPGKGAARLEKRIVELLSNGRFRSQQCIFE
;
A
#
# COMPACT_ATOMS: atom_id res chain seq x y z
N MET A 1 12.63 21.35 3.66
CA MET A 1 12.13 20.07 4.19
C MET A 1 11.08 20.39 5.24
N SER A 2 9.90 19.78 5.15
CA SER A 2 8.86 19.97 6.17
C SER A 2 9.24 19.23 7.45
N SER A 3 8.77 19.70 8.60
CA SER A 3 9.07 19.08 9.90
C SER A 3 8.63 17.62 9.96
N ILE A 4 7.54 17.25 9.28
CA ILE A 4 7.01 15.88 9.27
C ILE A 4 7.96 14.91 8.56
N THR A 5 8.60 15.32 7.46
CA THR A 5 9.45 14.40 6.68
C THR A 5 10.79 14.13 7.33
N SER A 6 11.24 14.97 8.27
CA SER A 6 12.52 14.79 8.95
C SER A 6 12.38 14.38 10.42
N TYR A 7 11.32 14.78 11.13
CA TYR A 7 11.20 14.56 12.57
C TYR A 7 11.17 13.07 12.94
N PHE A 8 10.22 12.29 12.40
CA PHE A 8 10.10 10.87 12.75
C PHE A 8 11.32 10.05 12.33
N PRO A 9 11.86 10.17 11.10
CA PRO A 9 13.09 9.49 10.73
C PRO A 9 14.26 9.82 11.66
N THR A 10 14.42 11.09 12.05
CA THR A 10 15.48 11.52 12.96
C THR A 10 15.33 10.89 14.34
N VAL A 11 14.13 10.94 14.92
CA VAL A 11 13.86 10.36 16.25
C VAL A 11 14.07 8.84 16.22
N LEU A 12 13.54 8.14 15.21
CA LEU A 12 13.67 6.69 15.09
C LEU A 12 15.13 6.25 14.93
N CYS A 13 15.92 6.96 14.12
CA CYS A 13 17.33 6.63 13.92
C CYS A 13 18.22 6.92 15.13
N ASN A 14 17.86 7.91 15.95
CA ASN A 14 18.63 8.27 17.15
C ASN A 14 18.12 7.61 18.43
N SER A 15 17.08 6.78 18.35
CA SER A 15 16.55 6.02 19.49
C SER A 15 17.16 4.63 19.54
N PRO A 16 17.86 4.23 20.63
CA PRO A 16 18.48 2.91 20.76
C PRO A 16 17.50 1.75 20.61
N GLN A 17 16.21 1.96 20.89
CA GLN A 17 15.18 0.93 20.76
C GLN A 17 14.79 0.66 19.30
N PHE A 18 14.95 1.63 18.40
CA PHE A 18 14.39 1.58 17.04
C PHE A 18 15.44 1.63 15.92
N ASN A 19 16.64 2.16 16.19
CA ASN A 19 17.68 2.37 15.18
C ASN A 19 18.08 1.11 14.37
N ARG A 20 17.80 -0.09 14.90
CA ARG A 20 18.07 -1.40 14.28
C ARG A 20 16.82 -2.16 13.83
N THR A 21 15.63 -1.58 14.02
CA THR A 21 14.34 -2.19 13.66
C THR A 21 13.59 -1.38 12.61
N VAL A 22 14.08 -0.18 12.26
CA VAL A 22 13.48 0.67 11.22
C VAL A 22 13.60 -0.03 9.87
N ILE A 23 12.53 0.06 9.09
CA ILE A 23 12.51 -0.30 7.67
C ILE A 23 12.36 1.00 6.89
N ASN A 24 13.33 1.33 6.04
CA ASN A 24 13.33 2.57 5.25
C ASN A 24 12.37 2.49 4.04
N GLN A 25 11.09 2.17 4.28
CA GLN A 25 10.02 2.11 3.29
C GLN A 25 8.67 2.41 3.96
N ASP A 26 7.88 3.30 3.35
CA ASP A 26 6.55 3.71 3.81
C ASP A 26 5.41 2.83 3.23
N LEU A 27 5.75 1.82 2.43
CA LEU A 27 4.81 0.94 1.71
C LEU A 27 3.83 1.69 0.79
N GLN A 28 4.16 2.92 0.39
CA GLN A 28 3.36 3.72 -0.52
C GLN A 28 3.99 3.74 -1.92
N TYR A 29 3.19 3.46 -2.95
CA TYR A 29 3.58 3.66 -4.34
C TYR A 29 3.32 5.11 -4.75
N LYS A 30 4.37 5.78 -5.21
CA LYS A 30 4.31 7.15 -5.74
C LYS A 30 5.37 7.30 -6.82
N ILE A 31 5.04 8.07 -7.86
CA ILE A 31 5.98 8.41 -8.92
C ILE A 31 6.38 9.86 -8.70
N LEU A 32 7.66 10.09 -8.43
CA LEU A 32 8.21 11.43 -8.28
C LEU A 32 8.57 11.97 -9.66
N ASP A 33 8.11 13.18 -9.97
CA ASP A 33 8.61 13.87 -11.16
C ASP A 33 10.09 14.25 -10.98
N GLN A 34 10.84 14.27 -12.08
CA GLN A 34 12.23 14.72 -12.10
C GLN A 34 12.41 16.23 -11.79
N SER A 35 11.34 16.93 -11.40
CA SER A 35 11.39 18.34 -11.06
C SER A 35 12.17 18.55 -9.75
N PHE A 36 12.80 19.72 -9.61
CA PHE A 36 13.60 20.10 -8.44
C PHE A 36 12.87 19.99 -7.10
N ARG A 37 11.54 19.95 -7.10
CA ARG A 37 10.71 19.88 -5.88
C ARG A 37 10.35 18.45 -5.46
N GLN A 38 10.63 17.44 -6.29
CA GLN A 38 10.29 16.02 -6.04
C GLN A 38 8.85 15.82 -5.55
N GLU A 39 7.91 16.55 -6.12
CA GLU A 39 6.50 16.34 -5.81
C GLU A 39 6.00 15.07 -6.53
N PRO A 40 5.25 14.19 -5.85
CA PRO A 40 4.60 13.08 -6.50
C PRO A 40 3.67 13.57 -7.61
N ARG A 41 3.76 12.98 -8.81
CA ARG A 41 2.80 13.24 -9.88
C ARG A 41 1.56 12.37 -9.73
N ALA A 42 0.46 12.81 -10.32
CA ALA A 42 -0.75 12.02 -10.35
C ALA A 42 -0.56 10.69 -11.11
N LEU A 43 -1.00 9.60 -10.48
CA LEU A 43 -1.05 8.26 -11.06
C LEU A 43 -2.27 8.15 -11.98
N ASN A 44 -2.09 7.41 -13.07
CA ASN A 44 -3.15 7.13 -14.03
C ASN A 44 -3.13 5.66 -14.46
N SER A 45 -4.03 5.30 -15.37
CA SER A 45 -4.20 3.91 -15.83
C SER A 45 -2.94 3.25 -16.42
N THR A 46 -1.99 4.04 -16.94
CA THR A 46 -0.71 3.51 -17.47
C THR A 46 0.22 3.01 -16.36
N ASP A 47 0.11 3.57 -15.15
CA ASP A 47 0.94 3.23 -13.99
C ASP A 47 0.42 2.00 -13.23
N PHE A 48 -0.85 1.62 -13.46
CA PHE A 48 -1.56 0.59 -12.69
C PHE A 48 -0.76 -0.73 -12.56
N ASN A 49 -0.23 -1.25 -13.66
CA ASN A 49 0.50 -2.52 -13.63
C ASN A 49 1.79 -2.41 -12.80
N ALA A 50 2.48 -1.27 -12.86
CA ALA A 50 3.68 -1.02 -12.06
C ALA A 50 3.32 -0.86 -10.57
N MET A 51 2.24 -0.14 -10.28
CA MET A 51 1.67 0.00 -8.94
C MET A 51 1.34 -1.37 -8.32
N ILE A 52 0.58 -2.23 -9.02
CA ILE A 52 0.24 -3.57 -8.51
C ILE A 52 1.47 -4.45 -8.31
N ARG A 53 2.43 -4.42 -9.24
CA ARG A 53 3.69 -5.20 -9.12
C ARG A 53 4.60 -4.73 -7.99
N SER A 54 4.49 -3.47 -7.57
CA SER A 54 5.34 -2.93 -6.49
C SER A 54 5.14 -3.65 -5.15
N GLY A 55 3.95 -4.23 -4.95
CA GLY A 55 3.55 -4.84 -3.67
C GLY A 55 3.33 -3.83 -2.53
N ALA A 56 3.32 -2.53 -2.84
CA ALA A 56 2.96 -1.48 -1.90
C ALA A 56 1.52 -1.68 -1.39
N ALA A 57 1.27 -1.33 -0.13
CA ALA A 57 -0.05 -1.40 0.48
C ALA A 57 -0.93 -0.20 0.05
N PHE A 58 -0.29 0.95 -0.19
CA PHE A 58 -0.95 2.20 -0.54
C PHE A 58 -0.40 2.77 -1.84
N ALA A 59 -1.17 3.67 -2.45
CA ALA A 59 -0.73 4.53 -3.54
C ALA A 59 -1.35 5.92 -3.33
N THR A 60 -0.71 6.97 -3.82
CA THR A 60 -1.17 8.36 -3.65
C THR A 60 -1.13 9.14 -4.95
N GLU A 61 -1.71 10.34 -4.91
CA GLU A 61 -1.92 11.24 -6.04
C GLU A 61 -2.81 10.63 -7.12
N PHE A 62 -4.05 10.30 -6.78
CA PHE A 62 -5.05 10.02 -7.81
C PHE A 62 -5.81 11.30 -8.12
N GLN A 63 -6.00 11.61 -9.40
CA GLN A 63 -6.97 12.63 -9.77
C GLN A 63 -8.38 12.12 -9.43
N PRO A 64 -9.27 12.99 -8.94
CA PRO A 64 -10.69 12.66 -8.85
C PRO A 64 -11.19 12.15 -10.20
N ASP A 65 -12.00 11.09 -10.17
CA ASP A 65 -12.62 10.47 -11.34
C ASP A 65 -11.63 9.94 -12.42
N ASP A 66 -10.35 9.72 -12.08
CA ASP A 66 -9.42 9.07 -13.01
C ASP A 66 -9.82 7.60 -13.25
N PRO A 67 -9.83 7.11 -14.51
CA PRO A 67 -10.18 5.73 -14.84
C PRO A 67 -9.36 4.65 -14.14
N VAL A 68 -8.19 5.00 -13.57
CA VAL A 68 -7.41 4.07 -12.75
C VAL A 68 -8.16 3.64 -11.48
N LEU A 69 -9.05 4.50 -10.95
CA LEU A 69 -9.86 4.21 -9.77
C LEU A 69 -10.88 3.10 -10.08
N ASP A 70 -11.55 3.17 -11.24
CA ASP A 70 -12.44 2.11 -11.71
C ASP A 70 -11.70 0.79 -11.87
N ARG A 71 -10.46 0.85 -12.36
CA ARG A 71 -9.62 -0.33 -12.52
C ARG A 71 -9.17 -0.93 -11.19
N ILE A 72 -8.96 -0.11 -10.16
CA ILE A 72 -8.71 -0.60 -8.79
C ILE A 72 -9.96 -1.32 -8.27
N ASP A 73 -11.14 -0.72 -8.45
CA ASP A 73 -12.40 -1.32 -8.03
C ASP A 73 -12.65 -2.67 -8.71
N SER A 74 -12.45 -2.78 -10.03
CA SER A 74 -12.68 -4.02 -10.77
C SER A 74 -11.60 -5.09 -10.51
N ASP A 75 -10.32 -4.73 -10.69
CA ASP A 75 -9.24 -5.72 -10.81
C ASP A 75 -8.64 -6.09 -9.44
N VAL A 76 -8.73 -5.17 -8.46
CA VAL A 76 -8.16 -5.36 -7.12
C VAL A 76 -9.22 -5.71 -6.10
N LEU A 77 -10.31 -4.94 -6.07
CA LEU A 77 -11.38 -5.09 -5.08
C LEU A 77 -12.48 -6.03 -5.54
N GLY A 78 -12.57 -6.30 -6.84
CA GLY A 78 -13.55 -7.22 -7.41
C GLY A 78 -14.99 -6.74 -7.26
N ARG A 79 -15.22 -5.43 -7.40
CA ARG A 79 -16.54 -4.82 -7.27
C ARG A 79 -16.91 -3.97 -8.49
N SER A 80 -18.20 -3.84 -8.73
CA SER A 80 -18.76 -2.91 -9.72
C SER A 80 -19.07 -1.54 -9.09
N PRO A 81 -19.29 -0.49 -9.88
CA PRO A 81 -19.72 0.80 -9.36
C PRO A 81 -20.99 0.68 -8.49
N GLY A 82 -20.93 1.26 -7.29
CA GLY A 82 -22.03 1.22 -6.32
C GLY A 82 -22.11 -0.05 -5.47
N GLU A 83 -21.24 -1.04 -5.70
CA GLU A 83 -21.18 -2.26 -4.91
C GLU A 83 -20.20 -2.15 -3.73
N ILE A 84 -20.48 -2.94 -2.69
CA ILE A 84 -19.60 -3.06 -1.52
C ILE A 84 -18.49 -4.05 -1.84
N VAL A 85 -17.26 -3.77 -1.37
CA VAL A 85 -16.14 -4.71 -1.49
C VAL A 85 -16.43 -5.96 -0.66
N PRO A 86 -16.54 -7.16 -1.27
CA PRO A 86 -16.74 -8.39 -0.51
C PRO A 86 -15.48 -8.69 0.32
N GLY A 87 -15.67 -8.95 1.61
CA GLY A 87 -14.58 -9.29 2.54
C GLY A 87 -14.72 -10.70 3.11
N GLY A 88 -13.87 -11.01 4.10
CA GLY A 88 -13.93 -12.28 4.85
C GLY A 88 -15.25 -12.48 5.60
N TRP A 89 -16.00 -11.40 5.80
CA TRP A 89 -17.32 -11.37 6.40
C TRP A 89 -18.44 -11.86 5.48
N CYS A 90 -18.23 -11.93 4.16
CA CYS A 90 -19.26 -12.41 3.24
C CYS A 90 -19.16 -13.92 3.05
N LEU A 91 -20.07 -14.68 3.67
CA LEU A 91 -20.08 -16.14 3.63
C LEU A 91 -20.96 -16.70 2.51
N GLY A 92 -21.95 -15.92 2.08
CA GLY A 92 -22.88 -16.28 1.01
C GLY A 92 -22.41 -15.81 -0.37
N ASN A 93 -23.11 -16.24 -1.41
CA ASN A 93 -22.86 -15.73 -2.76
C ASN A 93 -23.20 -14.23 -2.83
N PRO A 94 -22.37 -13.41 -3.51
CA PRO A 94 -22.72 -12.03 -3.84
C PRO A 94 -24.00 -12.02 -4.67
N ALA A 95 -24.97 -11.19 -4.28
CA ALA A 95 -26.20 -10.96 -5.04
C ALA A 95 -26.59 -9.48 -4.95
N ASN A 96 -26.81 -8.85 -6.10
CA ASN A 96 -27.20 -7.42 -6.21
C ASN A 96 -26.31 -6.47 -5.39
N GLY A 97 -24.98 -6.63 -5.45
CA GLY A 97 -24.04 -5.80 -4.69
C GLY A 97 -24.05 -6.01 -3.16
N THR A 98 -24.73 -7.04 -2.68
CA THR A 98 -24.82 -7.38 -1.25
C THR A 98 -24.34 -8.80 -0.96
N CYS A 99 -24.09 -9.08 0.32
CA CYS A 99 -23.84 -10.43 0.78
C CYS A 99 -25.13 -11.11 1.24
N SER A 100 -25.43 -12.28 0.68
CA SER A 100 -26.61 -13.06 1.06
C SER A 100 -26.54 -13.63 2.49
N VAL A 101 -25.32 -13.92 2.99
CA VAL A 101 -25.09 -14.40 4.35
C VAL A 101 -23.95 -13.63 4.99
N TRP A 102 -24.28 -12.85 6.02
CA TRP A 102 -23.34 -12.06 6.79
C TRP A 102 -22.68 -12.92 7.87
N GLY A 103 -21.35 -12.95 7.84
CA GLY A 103 -20.51 -13.49 8.91
C GLY A 103 -19.96 -12.39 9.80
N ASP A 104 -18.97 -12.76 10.61
CA ASP A 104 -18.28 -11.83 11.51
C ASP A 104 -17.35 -10.90 10.72
N ALA A 105 -17.56 -9.59 10.88
CA ALA A 105 -16.73 -8.53 10.29
C ALA A 105 -15.25 -8.58 10.74
N ASN A 106 -14.98 -9.20 11.89
CA ASN A 106 -13.63 -9.33 12.45
C ASN A 106 -12.83 -10.47 11.82
N VAL A 107 -13.47 -11.37 11.07
CA VAL A 107 -12.77 -12.47 10.41
C VAL A 107 -12.07 -11.97 9.15
N LEU A 108 -10.75 -11.90 9.23
CA LEU A 108 -9.90 -11.55 8.10
C LEU A 108 -9.57 -12.80 7.27
N ARG A 109 -9.97 -12.79 5.99
CA ARG A 109 -9.58 -13.81 5.02
C ARG A 109 -8.58 -13.22 4.02
N PRO A 110 -7.29 -13.62 4.07
CA PRO A 110 -6.28 -13.12 3.14
C PRO A 110 -6.64 -13.41 1.68
N GLY A 111 -6.64 -12.37 0.84
CA GLY A 111 -6.82 -12.48 -0.61
C GLY A 111 -5.51 -12.27 -1.39
N LYS A 112 -5.63 -12.10 -2.71
CA LYS A 112 -4.48 -11.82 -3.60
C LYS A 112 -3.68 -10.58 -3.16
N GLY A 113 -4.37 -9.55 -2.66
CA GLY A 113 -3.72 -8.34 -2.13
C GLY A 113 -2.84 -8.61 -0.91
N ALA A 114 -3.33 -9.42 0.04
CA ALA A 114 -2.57 -9.81 1.22
C ALA A 114 -1.32 -10.62 0.83
N ALA A 115 -1.44 -11.54 -0.13
CA ALA A 115 -0.28 -12.31 -0.63
C ALA A 115 0.78 -11.42 -1.31
N ARG A 116 0.35 -10.37 -2.06
CA ARG A 116 1.30 -9.39 -2.62
C ARG A 116 2.03 -8.60 -1.54
N LEU A 117 1.30 -8.16 -0.51
CA LEU A 117 1.87 -7.41 0.62
C LEU A 117 2.84 -8.28 1.43
N GLU A 118 2.46 -9.52 1.72
CA GLU A 118 3.31 -10.49 2.41
C GLU A 118 4.64 -10.65 1.65
N LYS A 119 4.59 -10.88 0.34
CA LYS A 119 5.80 -10.97 -0.49
C LYS A 119 6.67 -9.71 -0.35
N ARG A 120 6.06 -8.52 -0.41
CA ARG A 120 6.80 -7.25 -0.24
C ARG A 120 7.45 -7.16 1.13
N ILE A 121 6.73 -7.49 2.21
CA ILE A 121 7.25 -7.45 3.57
C ILE A 121 8.43 -8.42 3.72
N VAL A 122 8.30 -9.65 3.23
CA VAL A 122 9.38 -10.66 3.26
C VAL A 122 10.61 -10.17 2.50
N GLU A 123 10.45 -9.54 1.34
CA GLU A 123 11.56 -8.93 0.59
C GLU A 123 12.24 -7.81 1.37
N LEU A 124 11.47 -6.95 2.06
CA LEU A 124 12.01 -5.86 2.89
C LEU A 124 12.77 -6.36 4.11
N LEU A 125 12.31 -7.45 4.71
CA LEU A 125 12.93 -8.09 5.86
C LEU A 125 14.10 -9.01 5.48
N SER A 126 14.36 -9.23 4.19
CA SER A 126 15.48 -10.04 3.75
C SER A 126 16.81 -9.45 4.23
N ASN A 127 17.70 -10.29 4.76
CA ASN A 127 18.93 -9.85 5.45
C ASN A 127 19.77 -8.84 4.66
N GLY A 128 19.89 -9.00 3.34
CA GLY A 128 20.68 -8.08 2.50
C GLY A 128 20.05 -6.69 2.42
N ARG A 129 18.74 -6.60 2.23
CA ARG A 129 18.03 -5.32 2.07
C ARG A 129 17.80 -4.64 3.41
N PHE A 130 17.34 -5.39 4.41
CA PHE A 130 17.09 -4.85 5.74
C PHE A 130 18.34 -4.20 6.34
N ARG A 131 19.49 -4.90 6.32
CA ARG A 131 20.74 -4.40 6.92
C ARG A 131 21.35 -3.21 6.16
N SER A 132 21.25 -3.19 4.84
CA SER A 132 21.79 -2.10 4.00
C SER A 132 20.96 -0.81 4.07
N GLN A 133 19.73 -0.90 4.58
CA GLN A 133 18.79 0.22 4.70
C GLN A 133 18.55 0.66 6.15
N GLN A 134 19.46 0.30 7.07
CA GLN A 134 19.40 0.76 8.47
C GLN A 134 19.94 2.18 8.62
N CYS A 135 19.59 2.80 9.75
CA CYS A 135 20.16 4.07 10.17
C CYS A 135 21.68 3.95 10.30
N ILE A 136 22.42 4.87 9.68
CA ILE A 136 23.87 4.96 9.78
C ILE A 136 24.17 5.98 10.87
N PHE A 137 24.99 5.59 11.85
CA PHE A 137 25.63 6.52 12.75
C PHE A 137 26.92 6.98 12.07
N GLU A 138 27.02 8.26 11.71
CA GLU A 138 28.30 8.93 11.44
C GLU A 138 28.85 9.52 12.74
#